data_AF-A0A257MV63-F1
#
_entry.id   AF-A0A257MV63-F1
#
_cell.length_a   1.000
_cell.length_b   1.000
_cell.length_c   1.000
_cell.angle_alpha   90.00
_cell.angle_beta   90.00
_cell.angle_gamma   90.00
#
_symmetry.space_group_name_H-M   'P 1'
#
loop_
_entity.id
_entity.type
_entity.pdbx_description
1 polymer ?
#
loop_
_entity_poly.entity_id
_entity_poly.type
_entity_poly.pdbx_seq_one_letter_code
_entity_poly.pdbx_strand_id
1 'polypeptide(L)'
;MWILDSYSKGCVELWGREKGLTRVSAACPPTFFMRLDDPASHLEMIEGLESRYKMEDCSFRTIYGTFQGYRIFASRKVAEKIEKQTRYEAQLYNVDVRQDQRYMAEHDLFPCGERDESRFSPDFEVPLTSLEVQVAGDPSIPGDISCVQVLNGRKRRLEGSERTVISDFLELVKSHDPDLILCPHADTWIPIIVRKARRYGLEPTISRTGWFKQMASKSYWSYGKINHKDGAMIPEGRVLI
;
A
#
# COMPACT_ATOMS: atom_id res chain seq x y z
N MET A 1 -9.57 14.24 -5.74
CA MET A 1 -9.74 12.86 -5.26
C MET A 1 -9.01 12.69 -3.94
N TRP A 2 -9.76 12.49 -2.86
CA TRP A 2 -9.30 12.05 -1.55
C TRP A 2 -8.75 10.63 -1.56
N ILE A 3 -7.42 10.46 -1.55
CA ILE A 3 -6.78 9.13 -1.65
C ILE A 3 -6.75 8.44 -0.27
N LEU A 4 -7.29 7.22 -0.20
CA LEU A 4 -7.31 6.38 1.01
C LEU A 4 -6.34 5.18 0.96
N ASP A 5 -6.03 4.67 -0.24
CA ASP A 5 -5.07 3.58 -0.43
C ASP A 5 -4.34 3.72 -1.78
N SER A 6 -3.06 3.33 -1.80
CA SER A 6 -2.21 3.36 -2.98
C SER A 6 -1.24 2.19 -3.04
N TYR A 7 -1.13 1.56 -4.21
CA TYR A 7 -0.14 0.51 -4.45
C TYR A 7 0.25 0.42 -5.92
N SER A 8 1.25 -0.41 -6.21
CA SER A 8 1.70 -0.67 -7.58
C SER A 8 1.73 -2.17 -7.88
N LYS A 9 1.06 -2.59 -8.94
CA LYS A 9 1.06 -3.97 -9.48
C LYS A 9 0.98 -3.93 -11.00
N GLY A 10 2.12 -3.72 -11.67
CA GLY A 10 2.19 -3.49 -13.12
C GLY A 10 1.81 -2.07 -13.52
N CYS A 11 0.77 -1.51 -12.89
CA CYS A 11 0.39 -0.10 -12.88
C CYS A 11 0.30 0.42 -11.43
N VAL A 12 0.24 1.74 -11.28
CA VAL A 12 -0.15 2.38 -10.03
C VAL A 12 -1.66 2.34 -9.93
N GLU A 13 -2.15 1.94 -8.76
CA GLU A 13 -3.56 1.90 -8.41
C GLU A 13 -3.77 2.84 -7.22
N LEU A 14 -4.74 3.75 -7.36
CA LEU A 14 -5.16 4.66 -6.32
C LEU A 14 -6.65 4.42 -6.03
N TRP A 15 -6.97 4.24 -4.75
CA TRP A 15 -8.34 4.21 -4.27
C TRP A 15 -8.63 5.50 -3.52
N GLY A 16 -9.79 6.09 -3.77
CA GLY A 16 -10.16 7.35 -3.14
C GLY A 16 -11.62 7.72 -3.32
N ARG A 17 -11.97 8.91 -2.81
CA ARG A 17 -13.28 9.52 -3.00
C ARG A 17 -13.20 10.83 -3.76
N GLU A 18 -14.25 11.12 -4.52
CA GLU A 18 -14.48 12.45 -5.10
C GLU A 18 -15.97 12.79 -4.96
N LYS A 19 -16.82 12.31 -5.87
CA LYS A 19 -18.30 12.32 -5.71
C LYS A 19 -18.86 10.97 -5.22
N GLY A 20 -17.96 10.06 -4.90
CA GLY A 20 -18.20 8.66 -4.61
C GLY A 20 -16.88 7.90 -4.63
N LEU A 21 -16.93 6.60 -4.35
CA LEU A 21 -15.74 5.76 -4.39
C LEU A 21 -15.21 5.64 -5.83
N THR A 22 -13.91 5.86 -5.99
CA THR A 22 -13.23 5.80 -7.28
C THR A 22 -11.94 4.99 -7.17
N ARG A 23 -11.65 4.21 -8.22
CA ARG A 23 -10.36 3.56 -8.44
C ARG A 23 -9.72 4.12 -9.71
N VAL A 24 -8.48 4.59 -9.60
CA VAL A 24 -7.69 5.11 -10.71
C VAL A 24 -6.49 4.22 -10.95
N SER A 25 -6.32 3.77 -12.19
CA SER A 25 -5.20 2.95 -12.63
C SER A 25 -4.34 3.75 -13.61
N ALA A 26 -3.04 3.87 -13.34
CA ALA A 26 -2.12 4.66 -14.17
C ALA A 26 -0.82 3.92 -14.45
N ALA A 27 -0.33 4.01 -15.69
CA ALA A 27 0.98 3.47 -16.04
C ALA A 27 2.09 4.34 -15.41
N CYS A 28 2.95 3.72 -14.61
CA CYS A 28 4.11 4.40 -14.02
C CYS A 28 5.31 3.44 -14.04
N PRO A 29 6.04 3.35 -15.18
CA PRO A 29 7.12 2.38 -15.32
C PRO A 29 8.24 2.65 -14.30
N PRO A 30 8.87 1.62 -13.70
CA PRO A 30 9.96 1.84 -12.76
C PRO A 30 11.08 2.63 -13.43
N THR A 31 11.63 3.61 -12.72
CA THR A 31 12.77 4.39 -13.20
C THR A 31 13.53 5.00 -12.03
N PHE A 32 14.84 5.11 -12.21
CA PHE A 32 15.79 5.72 -11.29
C PHE A 32 16.79 6.55 -12.10
N PHE A 33 17.55 7.41 -11.42
CA PHE A 33 18.61 8.20 -12.04
C PHE A 33 19.98 7.60 -11.74
N MET A 34 20.89 7.72 -12.70
CA MET A 34 22.28 7.31 -12.59
C MET A 34 23.18 8.48 -12.97
N ARG A 35 24.22 8.69 -12.18
CA ARG A 35 25.34 9.56 -12.51
C ARG A 35 26.64 8.76 -12.42
N LEU A 36 27.53 9.03 -13.36
CA LEU A 36 28.91 8.56 -13.36
C LEU A 36 29.81 9.80 -13.43
N ASP A 37 30.86 9.83 -12.61
CA ASP A 37 31.84 10.93 -12.66
C ASP A 37 32.76 10.82 -13.89
N ASP A 38 33.02 9.59 -14.36
CA ASP A 38 33.73 9.31 -15.61
C ASP A 38 32.93 8.31 -16.48
N PRO A 39 31.97 8.77 -17.30
CA PRO A 39 31.20 7.87 -18.17
C PRO A 39 32.05 7.09 -19.18
N ALA A 40 33.22 7.62 -19.58
CA ALA A 40 34.06 7.03 -20.61
C ALA A 40 34.68 5.69 -20.19
N SER A 41 34.97 5.50 -18.90
CA SER A 41 35.45 4.21 -18.37
C SER A 41 34.36 3.14 -18.29
N HIS A 42 33.09 3.50 -18.53
CA HIS A 42 31.93 2.60 -18.41
C HIS A 42 31.13 2.45 -19.71
N LEU A 43 31.70 2.78 -20.88
CA LEU A 43 31.00 2.78 -22.18
C LEU A 43 30.30 1.45 -22.50
N GLU A 44 30.97 0.30 -22.32
CA GLU A 44 30.36 -1.01 -22.58
C GLU A 44 29.11 -1.27 -21.72
N MET A 45 29.11 -0.78 -20.47
CA MET A 45 27.94 -0.89 -19.59
C MET A 45 26.81 0.01 -20.10
N ILE A 46 27.14 1.25 -20.48
CA ILE A 46 26.18 2.25 -20.97
C ILE A 46 25.52 1.73 -22.25
N GLU A 47 26.28 1.27 -23.24
CA GLU A 47 25.77 0.65 -24.47
C GLU A 47 24.91 -0.60 -24.18
N GLY A 48 25.34 -1.41 -23.21
CA GLY A 48 24.60 -2.57 -22.73
C GLY A 48 23.27 -2.22 -22.05
N LEU A 49 23.16 -1.04 -21.43
CA LEU A 49 21.93 -0.53 -20.84
C LEU A 49 21.01 0.03 -21.93
N GLU A 50 21.51 0.84 -22.84
CA GLU A 50 20.75 1.43 -23.97
C GLU A 50 20.12 0.37 -24.87
N SER A 51 20.85 -0.72 -25.14
CA SER A 51 20.35 -1.81 -25.97
C SER A 51 19.24 -2.63 -25.32
N ARG A 52 19.07 -2.57 -23.99
CA ARG A 52 18.14 -3.43 -23.23
C ARG A 52 17.02 -2.68 -22.53
N TYR A 53 17.24 -1.42 -22.19
CA TYR A 53 16.32 -0.61 -21.43
C TYR A 53 16.18 0.76 -22.10
N LYS A 54 15.02 1.37 -21.91
CA LYS A 54 14.89 2.79 -22.24
C LYS A 54 15.79 3.59 -21.29
N MET A 55 16.70 4.37 -21.86
CA MET A 55 17.60 5.27 -21.16
C MET A 55 17.51 6.64 -21.82
N GLU A 56 17.49 7.70 -21.02
CA GLU A 56 17.42 9.09 -21.50
C GLU A 56 18.52 9.91 -20.83
N ASP A 57 19.31 10.65 -21.61
CA ASP A 57 20.16 11.71 -21.08
C ASP A 57 19.28 12.79 -20.43
N CYS A 58 19.62 13.19 -19.21
CA CYS A 58 18.85 14.19 -18.50
C CYS A 58 19.68 14.96 -17.47
N SER A 59 19.17 16.14 -17.13
CA SER A 59 19.57 16.84 -15.91
C SER A 59 18.57 16.55 -14.79
N PHE A 60 19.05 16.21 -13.59
CA PHE A 60 18.19 15.99 -12.43
C PHE A 60 18.71 16.72 -11.19
N ARG A 61 17.79 17.13 -10.31
CA ARG A 61 18.09 17.89 -9.09
C ARG A 61 18.19 16.96 -7.90
N THR A 62 19.24 17.13 -7.11
CA THR A 62 19.44 16.48 -5.81
C THR A 62 19.50 17.55 -4.71
N ILE A 63 19.64 17.12 -3.46
CA ILE A 63 19.91 18.05 -2.34
C ILE A 63 21.28 18.74 -2.46
N TYR A 64 22.20 18.19 -3.26
CA TYR A 64 23.56 18.70 -3.46
C TYR A 64 23.71 19.56 -4.72
N GLY A 65 22.63 19.74 -5.49
CA GLY A 65 22.64 20.50 -6.74
C GLY A 65 22.09 19.70 -7.93
N THR A 66 22.22 20.29 -9.10
CA THR A 66 21.77 19.71 -10.37
C THR A 66 22.92 18.99 -11.05
N PHE A 67 22.69 17.75 -11.49
CA PHE A 67 23.68 16.93 -12.18
C PHE A 67 23.18 16.52 -13.56
N GLN A 68 24.13 16.28 -14.46
CA GLN A 68 23.90 15.57 -15.72
C GLN A 68 24.08 14.07 -15.49
N GLY A 69 23.26 13.28 -16.16
CA GLY A 69 23.36 11.82 -16.11
C GLY A 69 22.20 11.18 -16.87
N TYR A 70 21.78 10.02 -16.42
CA TYR A 70 20.86 9.15 -17.14
C TYR A 70 19.61 8.85 -16.33
N ARG A 71 18.45 8.93 -16.97
CA ARG A 71 17.20 8.34 -16.47
C ARG A 71 17.05 6.95 -17.07
N ILE A 72 17.05 5.93 -16.22
CA ILE A 72 16.96 4.53 -16.65
C ILE A 72 15.58 3.99 -16.29
N PHE A 73 14.86 3.43 -17.27
CA PHE A 73 13.54 2.83 -17.06
C PHE A 73 13.68 1.33 -16.79
N ALA A 74 14.08 1.00 -15.58
CA ALA A 74 14.30 -0.37 -15.15
C ALA A 74 13.99 -0.58 -13.67
N SER A 75 13.87 -1.85 -13.27
CA SER A 75 13.65 -2.23 -11.88
C SER A 75 14.90 -2.03 -11.01
N ARG A 76 14.71 -2.01 -9.68
CA ARG A 76 15.80 -2.02 -8.69
C ARG A 76 16.86 -3.11 -8.90
N LYS A 77 16.48 -4.28 -9.43
CA LYS A 77 17.45 -5.35 -9.75
C LYS A 77 18.50 -4.93 -10.77
N VAL A 78 18.18 -3.96 -11.63
CA VAL A 78 19.12 -3.41 -12.62
C VAL A 78 20.05 -2.41 -11.95
N ALA A 79 19.53 -1.53 -11.09
CA ALA A 79 20.33 -0.66 -10.24
C ALA A 79 21.40 -1.45 -9.45
N GLU A 80 21.01 -2.53 -8.78
CA GLU A 80 21.94 -3.40 -8.02
C GLU A 80 23.02 -4.06 -8.89
N LYS A 81 22.75 -4.28 -10.18
CA LYS A 81 23.75 -4.79 -11.13
C LYS A 81 24.71 -3.70 -11.58
N ILE A 82 24.20 -2.49 -11.81
CA ILE A 82 25.01 -1.31 -12.14
C ILE A 82 25.99 -1.03 -11.00
N GLU A 83 25.54 -1.02 -9.74
CA GLU A 83 26.43 -0.82 -8.59
C GLU A 83 27.58 -1.83 -8.57
N LYS A 84 27.28 -3.12 -8.77
CA LYS A 84 28.31 -4.18 -8.79
C LYS A 84 29.28 -4.03 -9.96
N GLN A 85 28.77 -3.75 -11.15
CA GLN A 85 29.57 -3.64 -12.37
C GLN A 85 30.50 -2.42 -12.33
N THR A 86 30.01 -1.30 -11.82
CA THR A 86 30.78 -0.06 -11.63
C THR A 86 31.63 -0.06 -10.36
N ARG A 87 31.65 -1.15 -9.59
CA ARG A 87 32.36 -1.23 -8.31
C ARG A 87 31.97 -0.09 -7.34
N TYR A 88 30.68 0.26 -7.33
CA TYR A 88 30.08 1.33 -6.53
C TYR A 88 30.53 2.76 -6.91
N GLU A 89 31.10 2.96 -8.10
CA GLU A 89 31.36 4.30 -8.64
C GLU A 89 30.09 5.01 -9.12
N ALA A 90 29.08 4.25 -9.57
CA ALA A 90 27.81 4.82 -10.00
C ALA A 90 27.03 5.41 -8.82
N GLN A 91 26.63 6.67 -8.95
CA GLN A 91 25.72 7.33 -8.02
C GLN A 91 24.28 7.11 -8.51
N LEU A 92 23.49 6.35 -7.75
CA LEU A 92 22.11 6.02 -8.08
C LEU A 92 21.11 6.76 -7.19
N TYR A 93 20.05 7.28 -7.79
CA TYR A 93 19.04 8.08 -7.08
C TYR A 93 17.63 7.56 -7.36
N ASN A 94 16.75 7.69 -6.36
CA ASN A 94 15.35 7.28 -6.40
C ASN A 94 15.12 5.79 -6.70
N VAL A 95 16.12 4.92 -6.46
CA VAL A 95 16.02 3.46 -6.67
C VAL A 95 15.01 2.82 -5.73
N ASP A 96 14.87 3.38 -4.53
CA ASP A 96 14.05 2.89 -3.42
C ASP A 96 12.67 3.57 -3.33
N VAL A 97 12.41 4.58 -4.16
CA VAL A 97 11.13 5.28 -4.19
C VAL A 97 10.07 4.35 -4.78
N ARG A 98 8.97 4.14 -4.04
CA ARG A 98 7.84 3.33 -4.53
C ARG A 98 7.19 4.00 -5.72
N GLN A 99 6.75 3.20 -6.70
CA GLN A 99 6.14 3.71 -7.94
C GLN A 99 4.90 4.56 -7.67
N ASP A 100 4.02 4.14 -6.76
CA ASP A 100 2.81 4.88 -6.41
C ASP A 100 3.12 6.20 -5.71
N GLN A 101 4.13 6.24 -4.84
CA GLN A 101 4.61 7.47 -4.22
C GLN A 101 5.20 8.44 -5.23
N ARG A 102 6.01 7.93 -6.18
CA ARG A 102 6.56 8.75 -7.25
C ARG A 102 5.46 9.30 -8.15
N TYR A 103 4.51 8.46 -8.56
CA TYR A 103 3.37 8.87 -9.37
C TYR A 103 2.59 10.01 -8.70
N MET A 104 2.27 9.85 -7.41
CA MET A 104 1.59 10.89 -6.65
C MET A 104 2.41 12.18 -6.59
N ALA A 105 3.71 12.10 -6.29
CA ALA A 105 4.58 13.27 -6.24
C ALA A 105 4.71 14.00 -7.59
N GLU A 106 4.80 13.26 -8.70
CA GLU A 106 4.88 13.82 -10.06
C GLU A 106 3.57 14.52 -10.50
N HIS A 107 2.43 14.17 -9.89
CA HIS A 107 1.11 14.70 -10.23
C HIS A 107 0.53 15.62 -9.14
N ASP A 108 1.36 16.03 -8.17
CA ASP A 108 0.97 16.83 -7.01
C ASP A 108 -0.25 16.25 -6.25
N LEU A 109 -0.26 14.92 -6.10
CA LEU A 109 -1.22 14.18 -5.32
C LEU A 109 -0.61 13.79 -3.98
N PHE A 110 -1.45 13.71 -2.96
CA PHE A 110 -1.07 13.22 -1.64
C PHE A 110 -2.25 12.49 -0.98
N PRO A 111 -1.99 11.54 -0.08
CA PRO A 111 -3.03 10.84 0.65
C PRO A 111 -3.76 11.78 1.61
N CYS A 112 -5.01 11.46 1.93
CA CYS A 112 -5.82 12.17 2.91
C CYS A 112 -5.92 13.69 2.64
N GLY A 113 -6.14 14.06 1.39
CA GLY A 113 -6.36 15.44 1.00
C GLY A 113 -6.94 15.57 -0.40
N GLU A 114 -7.57 16.71 -0.66
CA GLU A 114 -7.92 17.15 -2.00
C GLU A 114 -6.76 17.93 -2.66
N ARG A 115 -6.82 18.11 -3.99
CA ARG A 115 -5.70 18.70 -4.76
C ARG A 115 -5.37 20.14 -4.38
N ASP A 116 -6.36 20.89 -3.92
CA ASP A 116 -6.25 22.30 -3.54
C ASP A 116 -5.94 22.51 -2.06
N GLU A 117 -5.86 21.43 -1.28
CA GLU A 117 -5.51 21.48 0.13
C GLU A 117 -4.00 21.47 0.36
N SER A 118 -3.59 21.96 1.53
CA SER A 118 -2.20 21.87 1.95
C SER A 118 -1.90 20.50 2.55
N ARG A 119 -1.01 19.74 1.92
CA ARG A 119 -0.47 18.47 2.47
C ARG A 119 0.24 18.59 3.83
N PHE A 120 0.51 19.82 4.28
CA PHE A 120 1.14 20.10 5.57
C PHE A 120 0.13 20.61 6.61
N SER A 121 -1.14 20.76 6.23
CA SER A 121 -2.20 21.06 7.18
C SER A 121 -2.52 19.79 8.00
N PRO A 122 -2.52 19.87 9.34
CA PRO A 122 -3.01 18.78 10.17
C PRO A 122 -4.54 18.71 10.19
N ASP A 123 -5.20 19.81 9.83
CA ASP A 123 -6.66 19.93 9.81
C ASP A 123 -7.16 19.69 8.40
N PHE A 124 -8.00 18.65 8.25
CA PHE A 124 -8.62 18.26 6.99
C PHE A 124 -9.92 17.50 7.25
N GLU A 125 -10.87 17.58 6.32
CA GLU A 125 -12.12 16.84 6.42
C GLU A 125 -11.92 15.38 6.03
N VAL A 126 -12.60 14.44 6.71
CA VAL A 126 -12.51 13.02 6.38
C VAL A 126 -13.82 12.57 5.73
N PRO A 127 -13.92 12.49 4.39
CA PRO A 127 -15.16 12.16 3.69
C PRO A 127 -15.44 10.64 3.65
N LEU A 128 -14.98 9.90 4.67
CA LEU A 128 -15.01 8.43 4.69
C LEU A 128 -16.14 7.90 5.58
N THR A 129 -16.82 6.86 5.11
CA THR A 129 -17.77 6.13 5.94
C THR A 129 -17.06 5.07 6.78
N SER A 130 -17.51 4.87 8.01
CA SER A 130 -16.92 3.89 8.92
C SER A 130 -17.93 2.83 9.36
N LEU A 131 -17.43 1.63 9.62
CA LEU A 131 -18.12 0.56 10.33
C LEU A 131 -17.26 0.19 11.54
N GLU A 132 -17.79 0.39 12.74
CA GLU A 132 -17.10 0.07 13.98
C GLU A 132 -17.65 -1.24 14.53
N VAL A 133 -16.76 -2.21 14.76
CA VAL A 133 -17.12 -3.55 15.22
C VAL A 133 -16.21 -4.05 16.31
N GLN A 134 -16.73 -4.98 17.11
CA GLN A 134 -15.98 -5.70 18.11
C GLN A 134 -16.27 -7.20 18.00
N VAL A 135 -15.22 -7.99 17.75
CA VAL A 135 -15.31 -9.45 17.76
C VAL A 135 -15.16 -9.93 19.20
N ALA A 136 -16.06 -10.81 19.65
CA ALA A 136 -15.98 -11.39 20.97
C ALA A 136 -14.88 -12.46 21.04
N GLY A 137 -14.10 -12.45 22.13
CA GLY A 137 -13.05 -13.44 22.41
C GLY A 137 -11.64 -12.85 22.33
N ASP A 138 -10.64 -13.73 22.38
CA ASP A 138 -9.22 -13.40 22.29
C ASP A 138 -8.66 -13.87 20.94
N PRO A 139 -8.17 -12.96 20.07
CA PRO A 139 -7.61 -13.34 18.78
C PRO A 139 -6.30 -14.14 18.89
N SER A 140 -5.60 -14.11 20.02
CA SER A 140 -4.37 -14.87 20.26
C SER A 140 -4.64 -16.36 20.53
N ILE A 141 -5.85 -16.70 20.99
CA ILE A 141 -6.30 -18.07 21.22
C ILE A 141 -7.65 -18.24 20.51
N PRO A 142 -7.66 -18.28 19.17
CA PRO A 142 -8.89 -18.12 18.43
C PRO A 142 -9.75 -19.40 18.53
N GLY A 143 -10.78 -19.32 19.37
CA GLY A 143 -11.89 -20.27 19.39
C GLY A 143 -12.88 -20.02 18.25
N ASP A 144 -14.12 -20.47 18.45
CA ASP A 144 -15.22 -20.18 17.52
C ASP A 144 -15.68 -18.73 17.66
N ILE A 145 -15.82 -18.03 16.52
CA ILE A 145 -16.32 -16.65 16.49
C ILE A 145 -17.84 -16.70 16.66
N SER A 146 -18.30 -16.56 17.90
CA SER A 146 -19.72 -16.68 18.26
C SER A 146 -20.48 -15.36 18.26
N CYS A 147 -19.77 -14.22 18.27
CA CYS A 147 -20.41 -12.90 18.30
C CYS A 147 -19.53 -11.81 17.66
N VAL A 148 -20.15 -10.97 16.83
CA VAL A 148 -19.61 -9.68 16.38
C VAL A 148 -20.60 -8.58 16.73
N GLN A 149 -20.15 -7.59 17.50
CA GLN A 149 -20.95 -6.43 17.89
C GLN A 149 -20.67 -5.28 16.92
N VAL A 150 -21.72 -4.58 16.47
CA VAL A 150 -21.59 -3.34 15.70
C VAL A 150 -21.81 -2.18 16.65
N LEU A 151 -20.81 -1.29 16.74
CA LEU A 151 -20.72 -0.25 17.75
C LEU A 151 -21.27 1.09 17.27
N ASN A 152 -21.10 1.42 15.97
CA ASN A 152 -21.58 2.68 15.41
C ASN A 152 -22.99 2.56 14.80
N GLY A 153 -23.77 3.64 14.91
CA GLY A 153 -25.18 3.67 14.47
C GLY A 153 -26.12 2.87 15.40
N ARG A 154 -26.99 2.04 14.83
CA ARG A 154 -27.88 1.16 15.61
C ARG A 154 -27.10 -0.05 16.09
N LYS A 155 -26.78 -0.07 17.39
CA LYS A 155 -26.14 -1.21 18.05
C LYS A 155 -26.88 -2.50 17.72
N ARG A 156 -26.15 -3.46 17.18
CA ARG A 156 -26.63 -4.81 16.85
C ARG A 156 -25.56 -5.83 17.17
N ARG A 157 -25.99 -7.04 17.49
CA ARG A 157 -25.12 -8.19 17.71
C ARG A 157 -25.42 -9.22 16.64
N LEU A 158 -24.38 -9.70 15.98
CA LEU A 158 -24.43 -10.83 15.07
C LEU A 158 -24.04 -12.05 15.90
N GLU A 159 -24.96 -12.99 16.09
CA GLU A 159 -24.80 -14.12 17.02
C GLU A 159 -25.27 -15.44 16.39
N GLY A 160 -24.73 -16.55 16.87
CA GLY A 160 -25.15 -17.89 16.47
C GLY A 160 -23.97 -18.80 16.18
N SER A 161 -24.12 -19.69 15.21
CA SER A 161 -23.00 -20.52 14.76
C SER A 161 -21.92 -19.66 14.12
N GLU A 162 -20.66 -20.09 14.21
CA GLU A 162 -19.54 -19.36 13.64
C GLU A 162 -19.74 -19.05 12.13
N ARG A 163 -20.28 -20.01 11.37
CA ARG A 163 -20.59 -19.80 9.96
C ARG A 163 -21.62 -18.68 9.76
N THR A 164 -22.67 -18.65 10.59
CA THR A 164 -23.72 -17.62 10.54
C THR A 164 -23.15 -16.26 10.86
N VAL A 165 -22.43 -16.13 11.97
CA VAL A 165 -21.84 -14.86 12.41
C VAL A 165 -20.89 -14.28 11.37
N ILE A 166 -20.03 -15.13 10.78
CA ILE A 166 -19.12 -14.69 9.72
C ILE A 166 -19.89 -14.29 8.46
N SER A 167 -20.91 -15.07 8.05
CA SER A 167 -21.74 -14.75 6.89
C SER A 167 -22.43 -13.39 7.06
N ASP A 168 -23.10 -13.20 8.19
CA ASP A 168 -23.83 -11.97 8.50
C ASP A 168 -22.87 -10.76 8.55
N PHE A 169 -21.67 -10.94 9.11
CA PHE A 169 -20.65 -9.89 9.17
C PHE A 169 -20.11 -9.51 7.78
N LEU A 170 -19.97 -10.47 6.87
CA LEU A 170 -19.55 -10.22 5.51
C LEU A 170 -20.68 -9.56 4.68
N GLU A 171 -21.94 -9.91 4.94
CA GLU A 171 -23.11 -9.36 4.25
C GLU A 171 -23.44 -7.92 4.68
N LEU A 172 -23.56 -7.65 5.97
CA LEU A 172 -22.51 -6.88 6.60
C LEU A 172 -21.84 -5.73 5.84
N VAL A 173 -20.53 -5.90 5.75
CA VAL A 173 -19.59 -5.05 5.04
C VAL A 173 -19.97 -4.84 3.57
N LYS A 174 -20.60 -5.83 2.92
CA LYS A 174 -21.03 -5.74 1.52
C LYS A 174 -22.17 -4.73 1.34
N SER A 175 -23.17 -4.78 2.22
CA SER A 175 -24.38 -3.94 2.14
C SER A 175 -24.12 -2.49 2.53
N HIS A 176 -23.29 -2.26 3.55
CA HIS A 176 -22.99 -0.91 4.04
C HIS A 176 -21.86 -0.23 3.27
N ASP A 177 -21.03 -1.01 2.57
CA ASP A 177 -19.85 -0.56 1.84
C ASP A 177 -18.98 0.52 2.56
N PRO A 178 -18.58 0.30 3.84
CA PRO A 178 -17.75 1.27 4.58
C PRO A 178 -16.34 1.47 4.00
N ASP A 179 -15.81 2.69 4.01
CA ASP A 179 -14.40 2.90 3.64
C ASP A 179 -13.43 2.45 4.72
N LEU A 180 -13.84 2.62 5.99
CA LEU A 180 -13.08 2.27 7.19
C LEU A 180 -13.79 1.14 7.93
N ILE A 181 -13.08 0.08 8.29
CA ILE A 181 -13.55 -0.90 9.28
C ILE A 181 -12.68 -0.73 10.52
N LEU A 182 -13.29 -0.25 11.59
CA LEU A 182 -12.65 -0.05 12.89
C LEU A 182 -12.93 -1.31 13.71
N CYS A 183 -11.91 -2.13 13.95
CA CYS A 183 -12.01 -3.40 14.65
C CYS A 183 -10.80 -3.56 15.58
N PRO A 184 -10.98 -3.57 16.91
CA PRO A 184 -9.89 -3.88 17.83
C PRO A 184 -9.19 -5.18 17.42
N HIS A 185 -7.86 -5.15 17.34
CA HIS A 185 -7.05 -6.26 16.86
C HIS A 185 -7.37 -6.72 15.42
N ALA A 186 -7.72 -5.80 14.52
CA ALA A 186 -8.04 -6.09 13.12
C ALA A 186 -6.96 -6.94 12.42
N ASP A 187 -5.68 -6.60 12.64
CA ASP A 187 -4.55 -7.32 12.05
C ASP A 187 -4.53 -8.82 12.38
N THR A 188 -5.15 -9.24 13.49
CA THR A 188 -5.24 -10.65 13.89
C THR A 188 -6.61 -11.24 13.56
N TRP A 189 -7.70 -10.54 13.88
CA TRP A 189 -9.07 -11.03 13.65
C TRP A 189 -9.40 -11.17 12.17
N ILE A 190 -9.05 -10.20 11.33
CA ILE A 190 -9.42 -10.21 9.92
C ILE A 190 -8.81 -11.41 9.19
N PRO A 191 -7.51 -11.74 9.32
CA PRO A 191 -6.96 -12.97 8.73
C PRO A 191 -7.66 -14.25 9.20
N ILE A 192 -8.09 -14.32 10.46
CA ILE A 192 -8.85 -15.46 10.99
C ILE A 192 -10.21 -15.53 10.29
N ILE A 193 -10.97 -14.43 10.29
CA ILE A 193 -12.29 -14.34 9.65
C ILE A 193 -12.20 -14.72 8.18
N VAL A 194 -11.26 -14.14 7.42
CA VAL A 194 -11.07 -14.44 5.98
C VAL A 194 -10.74 -15.92 5.77
N ARG A 195 -9.87 -16.51 6.60
CA ARG A 195 -9.53 -17.94 6.51
C ARG A 195 -10.75 -18.82 6.80
N LYS A 196 -11.51 -18.50 7.85
CA LYS A 196 -12.71 -19.25 8.24
C LYS A 196 -13.82 -19.12 7.21
N ALA A 197 -14.05 -17.91 6.69
CA ALA A 197 -14.99 -17.63 5.59
C ALA A 197 -14.69 -18.52 4.37
N ARG A 198 -13.42 -18.56 3.93
CA ARG A 198 -12.99 -19.42 2.82
C ARG A 198 -13.26 -20.92 3.09
N ARG A 199 -13.03 -21.40 4.32
CA ARG A 199 -13.35 -22.79 4.70
C ARG A 199 -14.85 -23.09 4.61
N TYR A 200 -15.71 -22.11 4.87
CA TYR A 200 -17.16 -22.24 4.72
C TYR A 200 -17.69 -21.97 3.32
N GLY A 201 -16.83 -21.63 2.35
CA GLY A 201 -17.23 -21.24 1.00
C GLY A 201 -17.88 -19.86 0.92
N LEU A 202 -17.61 -18.98 1.89
CA LEU A 202 -18.11 -17.61 1.92
C LEU A 202 -17.14 -16.66 1.20
N GLU A 203 -17.69 -15.68 0.48
CA GLU A 203 -16.94 -14.62 -0.19
C GLU A 203 -16.40 -13.61 0.85
N PRO A 204 -15.08 -13.36 0.95
CA PRO A 204 -14.50 -12.45 1.92
C PRO A 204 -14.64 -10.98 1.47
N THR A 205 -15.83 -10.41 1.65
CA THR A 205 -16.23 -9.04 1.25
C THR A 205 -15.53 -7.90 2.00
N ILE A 206 -14.62 -8.22 2.93
CA ILE A 206 -13.76 -7.25 3.62
C ILE A 206 -12.87 -6.52 2.61
N SER A 207 -12.47 -7.18 1.53
CA SER A 207 -11.87 -6.50 0.37
C SER A 207 -12.94 -6.22 -0.67
N ARG A 208 -12.90 -5.02 -1.27
CA ARG A 208 -13.83 -4.66 -2.36
C ARG A 208 -13.60 -5.48 -3.63
N THR A 209 -12.39 -6.01 -3.82
CA THR A 209 -12.03 -6.85 -4.98
C THR A 209 -11.87 -8.33 -4.62
N GLY A 210 -12.02 -8.68 -3.34
CA GLY A 210 -11.63 -9.98 -2.79
C GLY A 210 -10.11 -10.19 -2.69
N TRP A 211 -9.30 -9.25 -3.19
CA TRP A 211 -7.84 -9.32 -3.08
C TRP A 211 -7.35 -8.68 -1.78
N PHE A 212 -6.32 -9.30 -1.19
CA PHE A 212 -5.69 -8.81 0.03
C PHE A 212 -4.18 -8.77 -0.17
N LYS A 213 -3.59 -7.62 0.12
CA LYS A 213 -2.14 -7.47 0.19
C LYS A 213 -1.64 -8.06 1.50
N GLN A 214 -0.71 -9.00 1.40
CA GLN A 214 -0.03 -9.56 2.57
C GLN A 214 1.14 -8.66 2.96
N MET A 215 1.17 -8.25 4.22
CA MET A 215 2.36 -7.65 4.83
C MET A 215 3.00 -8.67 5.75
N ALA A 216 4.27 -8.98 5.51
CA ALA A 216 5.03 -9.85 6.39
C ALA A 216 5.24 -9.19 7.76
N SER A 217 5.36 -10.01 8.80
CA SER A 217 5.81 -9.53 10.10
C SER A 217 7.25 -9.01 10.00
N LYS A 218 7.59 -8.05 10.85
CA LYS A 218 8.95 -7.52 10.92
C LYS A 218 9.32 -7.11 12.33
N SER A 219 10.55 -7.41 12.70
CA SER A 219 11.19 -6.85 13.89
C SER A 219 11.97 -5.59 13.49
N TYR A 220 11.85 -4.52 14.26
CA TYR A 220 12.59 -3.29 14.03
C TYR A 220 13.07 -2.67 15.34
N TRP A 221 14.22 -2.01 15.29
CA TRP A 221 14.77 -1.30 16.42
C TRP A 221 14.18 0.12 16.48
N SER A 222 13.63 0.51 17.63
CA SER A 222 13.19 1.88 17.88
C SER A 222 13.44 2.24 19.33
N TYR A 223 14.04 3.41 19.56
CA TYR A 223 14.37 3.93 20.90
C TYR A 223 15.05 2.90 21.82
N GLY A 224 16.05 2.19 21.30
CA GLY A 224 16.82 1.20 22.05
C GLY A 224 16.10 -0.13 22.30
N LYS A 225 14.85 -0.32 21.85
CA LYS A 225 14.10 -1.56 21.99
C LYS A 225 13.84 -2.23 20.65
N ILE A 226 13.86 -3.56 20.64
CA ILE A 226 13.39 -4.36 19.49
C ILE A 226 11.87 -4.46 19.64
N ASN A 227 11.14 -3.92 18.67
CA ASN A 227 9.69 -4.07 18.57
C ASN A 227 9.37 -5.10 17.49
N HIS A 228 8.35 -5.93 17.73
CA HIS A 228 7.78 -6.83 16.74
C HIS A 228 6.49 -6.22 16.20
N LYS A 229 6.38 -6.12 14.88
CA LYS A 229 5.12 -5.83 14.20
C LYS A 229 4.63 -7.11 13.54
N ASP A 230 3.44 -7.54 13.92
CA ASP A 230 2.78 -8.70 13.29
C ASP A 230 2.52 -8.44 11.81
N GLY A 231 2.39 -9.53 11.06
CA GLY A 231 1.94 -9.44 9.69
C GLY A 231 0.51 -8.92 9.64
N ALA A 232 0.16 -8.25 8.54
CA ALA A 232 -1.17 -7.68 8.35
C ALA A 232 -1.73 -8.11 6.99
N MET A 233 -3.05 -8.21 6.92
CA MET A 233 -3.78 -8.47 5.69
C MET A 233 -4.53 -7.22 5.30
N ILE A 234 -4.03 -6.47 4.31
CA ILE A 234 -4.64 -5.22 3.88
C ILE A 234 -5.66 -5.51 2.77
N PRO A 235 -6.96 -5.27 3.00
CA PRO A 235 -7.98 -5.40 1.97
C PRO A 235 -7.82 -4.31 0.92
N GLU A 236 -7.96 -4.67 -0.34
CA GLU A 236 -7.94 -3.68 -1.41
C GLU A 236 -9.15 -2.75 -1.32
N GLY A 237 -8.87 -1.44 -1.40
CA GLY A 237 -9.89 -0.41 -1.45
C GLY A 237 -10.62 -0.19 -0.13
N ARG A 238 -10.16 -0.72 1.01
CA ARG A 238 -10.68 -0.36 2.34
C ARG A 238 -9.54 -0.18 3.32
N VAL A 239 -9.78 0.61 4.36
CA VAL A 239 -8.82 0.76 5.45
C VAL A 239 -9.29 -0.07 6.65
N LEU A 240 -8.38 -0.85 7.22
CA LEU A 240 -8.58 -1.54 8.49
C LEU A 240 -7.82 -0.79 9.58
N ILE A 241 -8.50 -0.56 10.71
CA ILE A 241 -7.93 0.08 11.89
C ILE A 241 -8.27 -0.76 13.12
#